data_AF-A0AAW2QT14-F1
#
_entry.id   AF-A0AAW2QT14-F1
#
_cell.length_a   1.000
_cell.length_b   1.000
_cell.length_c   1.000
_cell.angle_alpha   90.00
_cell.angle_beta   90.00
_cell.angle_gamma   90.00
#
_symmetry.space_group_name_H-M   'P 1'
#
loop_
_entity.id
_entity.type
_entity.pdbx_description
1 polymer ?
#
loop_
_entity_poly.entity_id
_entity_poly.type
_entity_poly.pdbx_seq_one_letter_code
_entity_poly.pdbx_strand_id
1 'polypeptide(L)'
;MVLNWIKEKDIFSKKYVLVPIVMWSHWSLLIFCHLSESRHSKIASPCMLLLDSLHAIGPTRLEPLIRRLLFDIHVSEEKLESKEQLRKMPLLIPKVPQQRKGEECGFYVLYYIKLFLESAPENFDVSEGYPYFMKKDWFTADAVESFCKRLDSFPVTSSDHEDSASVDSSNSVELIETSFFDKKLEKVGS
;
A
#
# COMPACT_ATOMS: atom_id res chain seq x y z
N MET A 1 20.85 -4.59 -0.16
CA MET A 1 20.26 -3.32 -0.63
C MET A 1 18.80 -3.58 -1.00
N VAL A 2 17.87 -2.67 -0.71
CA VAL A 2 16.40 -2.88 -0.87
C VAL A 2 16.00 -3.37 -2.28
N LEU A 3 16.67 -2.88 -3.33
CA LEU A 3 16.39 -3.29 -4.71
C LEU A 3 16.67 -4.78 -4.98
N ASN A 4 17.65 -5.39 -4.31
CA ASN A 4 17.92 -6.82 -4.45
C ASN A 4 16.80 -7.66 -3.85
N TRP A 5 16.26 -7.23 -2.71
CA TRP A 5 15.10 -7.88 -2.08
C TRP A 5 13.86 -7.75 -2.97
N ILE A 6 13.65 -6.58 -3.59
CA ILE A 6 12.56 -6.37 -4.54
C ILE A 6 12.67 -7.36 -5.71
N LYS A 7 13.89 -7.52 -6.27
CA LYS A 7 14.17 -8.49 -7.34
C LYS A 7 13.88 -9.92 -6.93
N GLU A 8 14.27 -10.32 -5.72
CA GLU A 8 13.98 -11.66 -5.17
C GLU A 8 12.48 -11.93 -4.99
N LYS A 9 11.67 -10.90 -4.76
CA LYS A 9 10.21 -11.04 -4.55
C LYS A 9 9.40 -11.06 -5.84
N ASP A 10 10.04 -10.85 -6.99
CA ASP A 10 9.40 -10.78 -8.32
C ASP A 10 8.12 -9.93 -8.26
N ILE A 11 8.28 -8.67 -7.87
CA ILE A 11 7.13 -7.79 -7.62
C ILE A 11 6.32 -7.50 -8.89
N PHE A 12 6.92 -7.68 -10.06
CA PHE A 12 6.24 -7.57 -11.35
C PHE A 12 5.24 -8.71 -11.58
N SER A 13 5.42 -9.89 -10.99
CA SER A 13 4.41 -10.95 -11.01
C SER A 13 3.16 -10.64 -10.20
N LYS A 14 3.20 -9.61 -9.34
CA LYS A 14 2.10 -9.27 -8.43
C LYS A 14 1.13 -8.30 -9.10
N LYS A 15 -0.16 -8.60 -9.00
CA LYS A 15 -1.23 -7.65 -9.40
C LYS A 15 -1.18 -6.37 -8.59
N TYR A 16 -0.84 -6.47 -7.31
CA TYR A 16 -0.78 -5.35 -6.39
C TYR A 16 0.47 -5.43 -5.52
N VAL A 17 1.15 -4.29 -5.37
CA VAL A 17 2.28 -4.13 -4.44
C VAL A 17 1.94 -2.97 -3.52
N LEU A 18 1.71 -3.27 -2.24
CA LEU A 18 1.33 -2.31 -1.23
C LEU A 18 2.59 -1.82 -0.50
N VAL A 19 2.82 -0.51 -0.54
CA VAL A 19 4.02 0.14 0.00
C VAL A 19 3.60 1.21 0.99
N PRO A 20 3.61 0.93 2.31
CA PRO A 20 3.48 1.95 3.33
C PRO A 20 4.66 2.93 3.23
N ILE A 21 4.37 4.23 3.19
CA ILE A 21 5.36 5.30 3.14
C ILE A 21 5.27 6.11 4.42
N VAL A 22 6.40 6.24 5.12
CA VAL A 22 6.54 7.09 6.31
C VAL A 22 7.46 8.26 5.98
N MET A 23 6.92 9.47 6.00
CA MET A 23 7.70 10.69 5.76
C MET A 23 7.26 11.76 6.76
N TRP A 24 8.23 12.32 7.50
CA TRP A 24 7.97 13.35 8.52
C TRP A 24 6.88 12.96 9.52
N SER A 25 6.97 11.73 10.04
CA SER A 25 6.00 11.12 10.97
C SER A 25 4.58 10.96 10.44
N HIS A 26 4.39 11.09 9.12
CA HIS A 26 3.11 10.87 8.46
C HIS A 26 3.12 9.59 7.62
N TRP A 27 2.12 8.73 7.84
CA TRP A 27 1.93 7.49 7.10
C TRP A 27 0.98 7.71 5.93
N SER A 28 1.37 7.20 4.77
CA SER A 28 0.53 7.10 3.57
C SER A 28 0.71 5.75 2.91
N LEU A 29 -0.23 5.33 2.06
CA LEU A 29 -0.16 4.06 1.37
C LEU A 29 -0.03 4.28 -0.14
N LEU A 30 1.07 3.84 -0.71
CA LEU A 30 1.24 3.69 -2.14
C LEU A 30 0.85 2.27 -2.56
N ILE A 31 0.11 2.12 -3.64
CA ILE A 31 -0.21 0.83 -4.24
C ILE A 31 0.18 0.88 -5.71
N PHE A 32 1.13 0.04 -6.11
CA PHE A 32 1.36 -0.23 -7.52
C PHE A 32 0.37 -1.28 -8.00
N CYS A 33 -0.33 -0.97 -9.10
CA CYS A 33 -1.32 -1.86 -9.71
C CYS A 33 -0.79 -2.33 -11.05
N HIS A 34 -0.82 -3.64 -11.28
CA HIS A 34 -0.60 -4.29 -12.58
C HIS A 34 0.71 -3.87 -13.26
N LEU A 35 1.83 -3.85 -12.51
CA LEU A 35 3.12 -3.34 -13.00
C LEU A 35 3.66 -4.06 -14.25
N SER A 36 3.33 -5.34 -14.43
CA SER A 36 3.75 -6.11 -15.61
C SER A 36 2.85 -5.93 -16.83
N GLU A 37 1.66 -5.34 -16.67
CA GLU A 37 0.67 -5.28 -17.74
C GLU A 37 1.03 -4.24 -18.80
N SER A 38 0.63 -4.51 -20.04
CA SER A 38 0.81 -3.50 -21.09
C SER A 38 -0.17 -2.35 -20.89
N ARG A 39 0.26 -1.11 -21.16
CA ARG A 39 -0.61 0.08 -21.10
C ARG A 39 -1.78 0.07 -22.08
N HIS A 40 -1.76 -0.84 -23.05
CA HIS A 40 -2.82 -1.04 -24.04
C HIS A 40 -3.75 -2.20 -23.68
N SER A 41 -3.50 -2.88 -22.55
CA SER A 41 -4.38 -3.92 -22.05
C SER A 41 -5.76 -3.32 -21.81
N LYS A 42 -6.77 -3.95 -22.43
CA LYS A 42 -8.19 -3.60 -22.23
C LYS A 42 -8.75 -4.17 -20.92
N ILE A 43 -7.94 -4.94 -20.20
CA ILE A 43 -8.35 -5.73 -19.03
C ILE A 43 -7.84 -5.07 -17.75
N ALA A 44 -6.59 -4.58 -17.75
CA ALA A 44 -5.99 -3.92 -16.60
C ALA A 44 -4.88 -2.96 -17.07
N SER A 45 -4.92 -1.70 -16.63
CA SER A 45 -3.88 -0.72 -16.99
C SER A 45 -2.95 -0.46 -15.79
N PRO A 46 -1.61 -0.42 -16.02
CA PRO A 46 -0.68 -0.09 -14.95
C PRO A 46 -0.94 1.31 -14.39
N CYS A 47 -1.08 1.40 -13.07
CA CYS A 47 -1.24 2.68 -12.39
C CYS A 47 -0.72 2.64 -10.96
N MET A 48 -0.61 3.81 -10.35
CA MET A 48 -0.24 3.99 -8.95
C MET A 48 -1.40 4.65 -8.21
N LEU A 49 -1.72 4.14 -7.02
CA LEU A 49 -2.70 4.73 -6.11
C LEU A 49 -1.98 5.28 -4.90
N LEU A 50 -2.23 6.53 -4.52
CA LEU A 50 -1.72 7.12 -3.28
C LEU A 50 -2.89 7.44 -2.36
N LEU A 51 -3.02 6.70 -1.27
CA LEU A 51 -4.04 6.89 -0.25
C LEU A 51 -3.43 7.66 0.92
N ASP A 52 -4.01 8.82 1.22
CA ASP A 52 -3.56 9.72 2.28
C ASP A 52 -4.74 10.13 3.16
N SER A 53 -4.68 9.81 4.46
CA SER A 53 -5.68 10.21 5.45
C SER A 53 -5.55 11.68 5.88
N LEU A 54 -4.47 12.37 5.48
CA LEU A 54 -4.18 13.77 5.79
C LEU A 54 -3.81 14.54 4.51
N HIS A 55 -4.83 14.97 3.76
CA HIS A 55 -4.65 15.78 2.54
C HIS A 55 -4.04 17.18 2.77
N ALA A 56 -3.76 17.58 4.02
CA ALA A 56 -3.36 18.94 4.40
C ALA A 56 -2.01 19.39 3.80
N ILE A 57 -1.09 18.47 3.49
CA ILE A 57 0.27 18.79 3.02
C ILE A 57 0.37 18.77 1.48
N GLY A 58 -0.75 18.64 0.78
CA GLY A 58 -0.80 18.55 -0.67
C GLY A 58 -0.64 17.11 -1.15
N PRO A 59 -1.55 16.64 -2.02
CA PRO A 59 -1.62 15.23 -2.41
C PRO A 59 -0.45 14.78 -3.30
N THR A 60 0.13 15.68 -4.09
CA THR A 60 1.19 15.37 -5.07
C THR A 60 2.60 15.49 -4.51
N ARG A 61 2.77 15.81 -3.21
CA ARG A 61 4.09 16.04 -2.60
C ARG A 61 5.04 14.84 -2.73
N LEU A 62 4.48 13.62 -2.72
CA LEU A 62 5.24 12.39 -2.84
C LEU A 62 5.49 11.98 -4.29
N GLU A 63 4.86 12.62 -5.28
CA GLU A 63 4.94 12.19 -6.66
C GLU A 63 6.39 12.09 -7.17
N PRO A 64 7.28 13.08 -6.99
CA PRO A 64 8.67 12.95 -7.46
C PRO A 64 9.41 11.74 -6.88
N LEU A 65 9.16 11.42 -5.59
CA LEU A 65 9.76 10.28 -4.91
C LEU A 65 9.18 8.96 -5.42
N ILE A 66 7.87 8.89 -5.59
CA ILE A 66 7.17 7.72 -6.14
C ILE A 66 7.66 7.41 -7.56
N ARG A 67 7.79 8.44 -8.41
CA ARG A 67 8.32 8.31 -9.78
C ARG A 67 9.76 7.82 -9.77
N ARG A 68 10.56 8.28 -8.82
CA ARG A 68 11.94 7.82 -8.68
C ARG A 68 12.01 6.36 -8.24
N LEU A 69 11.21 5.97 -7.25
CA LEU A 69 11.09 4.58 -6.81
C LEU A 69 10.67 3.65 -7.96
N LEU A 70 9.64 4.05 -8.72
CA LEU A 70 9.20 3.31 -9.91
C LEU A 70 10.35 3.11 -10.90
N PHE A 71 11.11 4.17 -11.20
CA PHE A 71 12.25 4.09 -12.11
C PHE A 71 13.34 3.15 -11.59
N ASP A 72 13.73 3.28 -10.32
CA ASP A 72 14.79 2.46 -9.73
C ASP A 72 14.41 0.97 -9.68
N ILE A 73 13.13 0.66 -9.43
CA ILE A 73 12.57 -0.71 -9.52
C ILE A 73 12.72 -1.28 -10.94
N HIS A 74 12.30 -0.52 -11.97
CA HIS A 74 12.35 -1.00 -13.35
C HIS A 74 13.77 -1.23 -13.84
N VAL A 75 14.71 -0.35 -13.46
CA VAL A 75 16.13 -0.51 -13.76
C VAL A 75 16.71 -1.75 -13.08
N SER A 76 16.36 -2.01 -11.82
CA SER A 76 16.86 -3.18 -11.08
C SER A 76 16.41 -4.53 -11.68
N GLU A 77 15.28 -4.52 -12.36
CA GLU A 77 14.61 -5.68 -12.95
C GLU A 77 14.89 -5.79 -14.46
N GLU A 78 15.84 -5.01 -14.97
CA GLU A 78 16.32 -5.03 -16.35
C GLU A 78 15.17 -4.86 -17.38
N LYS A 79 14.08 -4.19 -16.98
CA LYS A 79 12.93 -3.94 -17.86
C LYS A 79 13.27 -2.82 -18.84
N LEU A 80 13.00 -3.07 -20.13
CA LEU A 80 13.28 -2.15 -21.23
C LEU A 80 12.18 -1.10 -21.44
N GLU A 81 11.54 -0.64 -20.37
CA GLU A 81 10.60 0.46 -20.48
C GLU A 81 11.34 1.79 -20.50
N SER A 82 10.99 2.64 -21.47
CA SER A 82 11.56 3.98 -21.56
C SER A 82 11.13 4.83 -20.36
N LYS A 83 11.99 5.78 -19.96
CA LYS A 83 11.65 6.81 -18.94
C LYS A 83 10.32 7.49 -19.26
N GLU A 84 10.02 7.71 -20.54
CA GLU A 84 8.77 8.32 -21.01
C GLU A 84 7.55 7.45 -20.73
N GLN A 85 7.66 6.12 -20.81
CA GLN A 85 6.57 5.21 -20.44
C GLN A 85 6.28 5.27 -18.95
N LEU A 86 7.31 5.24 -18.11
CA LEU A 86 7.19 5.31 -16.65
C LEU A 86 6.63 6.66 -16.17
N ARG A 87 7.02 7.76 -16.82
CA ARG A 87 6.44 9.09 -16.56
C ARG A 87 4.95 9.17 -16.86
N LYS A 88 4.48 8.45 -17.88
CA LYS A 88 3.09 8.45 -18.31
C LYS A 88 2.19 7.49 -17.52
N MET A 89 2.75 6.64 -16.65
CA MET A 89 1.95 5.80 -15.75
C MET A 89 1.07 6.70 -14.86
N PRO A 90 -0.25 6.52 -14.78
CA PRO A 90 -1.09 7.40 -13.96
C PRO A 90 -0.74 7.27 -12.47
N LEU A 91 -0.60 8.40 -11.78
CA LEU A 91 -0.68 8.48 -10.31
C LEU A 91 -2.05 9.02 -9.94
N LEU A 92 -2.83 8.23 -9.24
CA LEU A 92 -4.18 8.58 -8.84
C LEU A 92 -4.22 8.75 -7.32
N ILE A 93 -5.00 9.72 -6.88
CA ILE A 93 -5.09 10.09 -5.48
C ILE A 93 -6.56 10.05 -5.09
N PRO A 94 -7.07 8.88 -4.66
CA PRO A 94 -8.47 8.74 -4.31
C PRO A 94 -8.83 9.57 -3.07
N LYS A 95 -10.06 10.10 -3.05
CA LYS A 95 -10.57 10.86 -1.90
C LYS A 95 -11.07 9.92 -0.81
N VAL A 96 -10.15 9.28 -0.09
CA VAL A 96 -10.44 8.33 1.01
C VAL A 96 -10.95 9.03 2.29
N PRO A 97 -11.58 8.31 3.24
CA PRO A 97 -11.99 8.89 4.52
C PRO A 97 -10.79 9.50 5.26
N GLN A 98 -10.94 10.70 5.81
CA GLN A 98 -9.85 11.45 6.42
C GLN A 98 -9.80 11.23 7.93
N GLN A 99 -8.59 11.31 8.50
CA GLN A 99 -8.39 11.25 9.94
C GLN A 99 -8.91 12.50 10.64
N ARG A 100 -9.27 12.37 11.92
CA ARG A 100 -9.72 13.50 12.74
C ARG A 100 -8.58 14.09 13.56
N LYS A 101 -7.60 13.26 13.94
CA LYS A 101 -6.42 13.65 14.70
C LYS A 101 -5.15 13.40 13.89
N GLY A 102 -4.08 14.16 14.16
CA GLY A 102 -2.82 14.06 13.42
C GLY A 102 -2.11 12.70 13.53
N GLU A 103 -2.33 11.98 14.63
CA GLU A 103 -1.58 10.77 15.02
C GLU A 103 -2.23 9.47 14.53
N GLU A 104 -3.38 9.54 13.84
CA GLU A 104 -4.15 8.35 13.44
C GLU A 104 -3.68 7.75 12.11
N CYS A 105 -2.76 8.40 11.39
CA CYS A 105 -2.41 8.06 10.00
C CYS A 105 -1.94 6.60 9.82
N GLY A 106 -1.20 6.05 10.79
CA GLY A 106 -0.79 4.65 10.78
C GLY A 106 -1.97 3.68 10.82
N PHE A 107 -2.95 3.92 11.69
CA PHE A 107 -4.17 3.11 11.78
C PHE A 107 -4.99 3.17 10.49
N TYR A 108 -5.09 4.35 9.88
CA TYR A 108 -5.76 4.51 8.60
C TYR A 108 -5.05 3.73 7.48
N VAL A 109 -3.72 3.77 7.40
CA VAL A 109 -2.94 2.96 6.44
C VAL A 109 -3.20 1.47 6.63
N LEU A 110 -3.14 0.97 7.87
CA LEU A 110 -3.43 -0.43 8.16
C LEU A 110 -4.87 -0.82 7.77
N TYR A 111 -5.83 0.07 8.03
CA TYR A 111 -7.22 -0.19 7.69
C TYR A 111 -7.47 -0.12 6.17
N TYR A 112 -6.80 0.78 5.45
CA TYR A 112 -6.81 0.79 3.99
C TYR A 112 -6.26 -0.51 3.41
N ILE A 113 -5.14 -1.01 3.94
CA ILE A 113 -4.56 -2.31 3.53
C ILE A 113 -5.59 -3.41 3.73
N LYS A 114 -6.19 -3.50 4.92
CA LYS A 114 -7.21 -4.51 5.22
C LYS A 114 -8.36 -4.47 4.21
N LEU A 115 -8.99 -3.30 4.04
CA LEU A 115 -10.15 -3.17 3.15
C LEU A 115 -9.78 -3.40 1.69
N PHE A 116 -8.58 -2.98 1.28
CA PHE A 116 -8.06 -3.24 -0.06
C PHE A 116 -7.89 -4.74 -0.28
N LEU A 117 -7.25 -5.47 0.64
CA LEU A 117 -7.09 -6.92 0.51
C LEU A 117 -8.44 -7.67 0.45
N GLU A 118 -9.46 -7.17 1.16
CA GLU A 118 -10.81 -7.77 1.16
C GLU A 118 -11.61 -7.46 -0.12
N SER A 119 -11.29 -6.38 -0.84
CA SER A 119 -12.13 -5.85 -1.92
C SER A 119 -11.39 -5.61 -3.24
N ALA A 120 -10.09 -5.92 -3.31
CA ALA A 120 -9.27 -5.63 -4.47
C ALA A 120 -9.84 -6.36 -5.70
N PRO A 121 -10.18 -5.63 -6.78
CA PRO A 121 -10.73 -6.25 -7.96
C PRO A 121 -9.67 -7.10 -8.65
N GLU A 122 -10.06 -8.14 -9.36
CA GLU A 122 -9.10 -8.93 -10.14
C GLU A 122 -8.47 -8.12 -11.29
N ASN A 123 -9.28 -7.21 -11.84
CA ASN A 123 -8.98 -6.31 -12.95
C ASN A 123 -9.28 -4.90 -12.49
N PHE A 124 -8.28 -4.02 -12.56
CA PHE A 124 -8.45 -2.63 -12.20
C PHE A 124 -8.25 -1.78 -13.44
N ASP A 125 -9.34 -1.18 -13.92
CA ASP A 125 -9.31 -0.15 -14.95
C ASP A 125 -9.72 1.19 -14.35
N VAL A 126 -8.81 2.15 -14.50
CA VAL A 126 -8.98 3.53 -14.06
C VAL A 126 -10.02 4.26 -14.91
N SER A 127 -10.25 3.81 -16.15
CA SER A 127 -11.11 4.49 -17.12
C SER A 127 -12.58 4.57 -16.67
N GLU A 128 -13.06 3.59 -15.90
CA GLU A 128 -14.44 3.53 -15.38
C GLU A 128 -14.59 4.16 -13.98
N GLY A 129 -13.52 4.76 -13.45
CA GLY A 129 -13.48 5.33 -12.10
C GLY A 129 -13.35 4.26 -11.00
N TYR A 130 -13.62 4.63 -9.75
CA TYR A 130 -13.60 3.70 -8.61
C TYR A 130 -15.01 3.19 -8.34
N PRO A 131 -15.40 1.97 -8.74
CA PRO A 131 -16.65 1.40 -8.27
C PRO A 131 -16.44 0.98 -6.80
N TYR A 132 -17.36 1.32 -5.88
CA TYR A 132 -17.45 0.86 -4.48
C TYR A 132 -16.30 1.07 -3.45
N PHE A 133 -15.02 1.24 -3.80
CA PHE A 133 -13.91 1.38 -2.83
C PHE A 133 -13.05 2.64 -3.07
N MET A 134 -12.25 3.05 -2.07
CA MET A 134 -11.38 4.25 -2.12
C MET A 134 -12.10 5.60 -2.31
N LYS A 135 -13.34 5.71 -1.82
CA LYS A 135 -14.15 6.94 -1.79
C LYS A 135 -14.24 7.54 -0.40
N LYS A 136 -14.82 8.74 -0.29
CA LYS A 136 -14.89 9.49 0.97
C LYS A 136 -15.74 8.77 2.03
N ASP A 137 -16.67 7.96 1.57
CA ASP A 137 -17.62 7.14 2.32
C ASP A 137 -17.23 5.65 2.35
N TRP A 138 -15.97 5.31 2.01
CA TRP A 138 -15.52 3.91 1.98
C TRP A 138 -15.72 3.17 3.32
N PHE A 139 -15.64 3.90 4.43
CA PHE A 139 -15.98 3.39 5.75
C PHE A 139 -16.39 4.53 6.70
N THR A 140 -17.07 4.19 7.78
CA THR A 140 -17.46 5.13 8.84
C THR A 140 -16.34 5.31 9.87
N ALA A 141 -16.38 6.41 10.61
CA ALA A 141 -15.43 6.65 11.70
C ALA A 141 -15.49 5.54 12.77
N ASP A 142 -16.69 5.05 13.09
CA ASP A 142 -16.89 3.97 14.07
C ASP A 142 -16.23 2.66 13.62
N ALA A 143 -16.19 2.40 12.30
CA ALA A 143 -15.58 1.21 11.75
C ALA A 143 -14.05 1.20 11.95
N VAL A 144 -13.39 2.34 11.70
CA VAL A 144 -11.94 2.47 11.94
C VAL A 144 -11.63 2.51 13.43
N GLU A 145 -12.45 3.16 14.27
CA GLU A 145 -12.26 3.15 15.73
C GLU A 145 -12.37 1.73 16.29
N SER A 146 -13.36 0.95 15.83
CA SER A 146 -13.52 -0.46 16.20
C SER A 146 -12.34 -1.32 15.73
N PHE A 147 -11.72 -0.96 14.61
CA PHE A 147 -10.50 -1.61 14.14
C PHE A 147 -9.30 -1.29 15.04
N CYS A 148 -9.09 -0.02 15.41
CA CYS A 148 -8.01 0.38 16.32
C CYS A 148 -8.13 -0.34 17.67
N LYS A 149 -9.33 -0.37 18.27
CA LYS A 149 -9.55 -1.08 19.55
C LYS A 149 -9.20 -2.57 19.49
N ARG A 150 -9.44 -3.22 18.34
CA ARG A 150 -9.03 -4.62 18.14
C ARG A 150 -7.52 -4.76 18.00
N LEU A 151 -6.85 -3.80 17.37
CA LEU A 151 -5.39 -3.80 17.28
C LEU A 151 -4.74 -3.66 18.65
N ASP A 152 -5.26 -2.77 19.49
CA ASP A 152 -4.75 -2.56 20.85
C ASP A 152 -4.97 -3.75 21.79
N SER A 153 -5.94 -4.63 21.47
CA SER A 153 -6.19 -5.84 22.24
C SER A 153 -5.22 -7.00 21.95
N PHE A 154 -4.33 -6.87 20.96
CA PHE A 154 -3.33 -7.90 20.71
C PHE A 154 -2.25 -7.85 21.80
N PRO A 155 -1.85 -9.01 22.35
CA PRO A 155 -0.77 -9.06 23.31
C PRO A 155 0.52 -8.58 22.64
N VAL A 156 1.11 -7.51 23.17
CA VAL A 156 2.46 -7.10 22.80
C VAL A 156 3.40 -8.20 23.28
N THR A 157 3.98 -8.96 22.36
CA THR A 157 5.12 -9.81 22.69
C THR A 157 6.30 -8.89 22.97
N SER A 158 6.57 -8.62 24.24
CA SER A 158 7.77 -7.90 24.67
C SER A 158 9.00 -8.77 24.35
N SER A 159 9.59 -8.58 23.18
CA SER A 159 11.02 -8.87 23.03
C SER A 159 11.76 -7.70 23.66
N ASP A 160 12.22 -7.87 24.89
CA ASP A 160 13.08 -6.92 25.57
C ASP A 160 14.42 -6.82 24.81
N HIS A 161 14.53 -5.86 23.91
CA HIS A 161 15.82 -5.32 23.51
C HIS A 161 15.74 -3.80 23.47
N GLU A 162 16.54 -3.21 24.36
CA GLU A 162 16.70 -1.79 24.64
C GLU A 162 16.93 -0.96 23.37
N ASP A 163 16.22 0.15 23.26
CA ASP A 163 16.50 1.24 22.35
C ASP A 163 17.90 1.79 22.60
N SER A 164 18.86 1.39 21.76
CA SER A 164 20.04 2.20 21.49
C SER A 164 20.18 2.39 19.99
N ALA A 165 20.07 3.64 19.54
CA ALA A 165 20.35 4.00 18.16
C ALA A 165 21.81 3.66 17.86
N SER A 166 22.02 2.57 17.11
CA SER A 166 23.30 2.25 16.49
C SER A 166 23.10 1.55 15.15
N VAL A 167 24.05 1.81 14.26
CA VAL A 167 24.02 1.47 12.84
C VAL A 167 24.35 -0.01 12.63
N ASP A 168 23.57 -0.61 11.73
CA ASP A 168 23.88 -1.76 10.86
C ASP A 168 23.20 -3.12 11.11
N SER A 169 22.76 -3.65 9.96
CA SER A 169 22.61 -5.04 9.56
C SER A 169 21.56 -5.95 10.22
N SER A 170 20.72 -6.47 9.33
CA SER A 170 19.91 -7.69 9.46
C SER A 170 18.62 -7.58 10.28
N ASN A 171 17.59 -6.96 9.68
CA ASN A 171 16.21 -7.29 10.03
C ASN A 171 15.61 -8.21 8.96
N SER A 172 15.36 -9.46 9.38
CA SER A 172 14.48 -10.40 8.71
C SER A 172 13.12 -9.75 8.52
N VAL A 173 12.77 -9.49 7.26
CA VAL A 173 11.39 -9.14 6.89
C VAL A 173 10.60 -10.45 6.91
N GLU A 174 9.92 -10.73 8.02
CA GLU A 174 8.91 -11.79 8.04
C GLU A 174 7.80 -11.43 7.06
N LEU A 175 7.65 -12.27 6.04
CA LEU A 175 6.48 -12.28 5.19
C LEU A 175 5.30 -12.69 6.05
N ILE A 176 4.32 -11.81 6.21
CA ILE A 176 2.96 -12.23 6.57
C ILE A 176 2.39 -12.88 5.30
N GLU A 177 2.78 -14.13 5.02
CA GLU A 177 2.04 -14.98 4.11
C GLU A 177 0.64 -15.19 4.71
N THR A 178 -0.35 -15.05 3.82
CA THR A 178 -1.83 -15.06 3.88
C THR A 178 -2.57 -15.78 5.03
N SER A 179 -1.88 -16.54 5.87
CA SER A 179 -2.40 -17.19 7.09
C SER A 179 -3.09 -16.25 8.10
N PHE A 180 -2.83 -14.93 8.05
CA PHE A 180 -3.48 -13.94 8.91
C PHE A 180 -4.96 -13.71 8.55
N PHE A 181 -5.33 -13.84 7.26
CA PHE A 181 -6.69 -13.58 6.77
C PHE A 181 -7.52 -14.86 6.57
N ASP A 182 -6.88 -16.00 6.30
CA ASP A 182 -7.59 -17.26 6.01
C ASP A 182 -8.33 -17.85 7.23
N LYS A 183 -7.87 -17.55 8.45
CA LYS A 183 -8.47 -18.09 9.69
C LYS A 183 -9.90 -17.61 9.99
N LYS A 184 -10.48 -16.72 9.19
CA LYS A 184 -11.85 -16.22 9.42
C LYS A 184 -12.92 -16.75 8.46
N LEU A 185 -12.54 -17.52 7.43
CA LEU A 185 -13.50 -18.13 6.51
C LEU A 185 -14.04 -19.50 6.99
N GLU A 186 -13.38 -20.17 7.94
CA GLU A 186 -13.84 -21.48 8.45
C GLU A 186 -14.85 -21.42 9.61
N LYS A 187 -15.22 -20.22 10.12
CA LYS A 187 -16.17 -20.07 11.25
C LYS A 187 -17.52 -19.44 10.90
N VAL A 188 -17.92 -19.47 9.63
CA VAL A 188 -19.31 -19.22 9.19
C VAL A 188 -19.72 -20.39 8.29
N GLY A 189 -19.85 -21.57 8.90
CA GLY A 189 -20.07 -22.81 8.17
C GLY A 189 -20.15 -24.03 9.08
N SER A 190 -20.93 -23.95 10.16
CA SER A 190 -21.50 -25.10 10.89
C SER A 190 -22.71 -24.64 11.68
#